data_AF-A0AAU1XJG9-F1
#
_entry.id   AF-A0AAU1XJG9-F1
#
_cell.length_a   1.000
_cell.length_b   1.000
_cell.length_c   1.000
_cell.angle_alpha   90.00
_cell.angle_beta   90.00
_cell.angle_gamma   90.00
#
_symmetry.space_group_name_H-M   'P 1'
#
loop_
_entity.id
_entity.type
_entity.pdbx_description
1 polymer ?
#
loop_
_entity_poly.entity_id
_entity_poly.type
_entity_poly.pdbx_seq_one_letter_code
_entity_poly.pdbx_strand_id
1 'polypeptide(L)'
;MKRTRIAALALAAAAAALAPVLGQPATAAETPYLQDPAGGEKGMKSMWTKDEMHKVEGQFRLYPGVQYKTVTRPGPQAAPDFERQAPDPKTLAWLPSYEFAWSVSDSTVLKKAVTVKEGSHPIVVRAVLRTAKGTEVAQVRRELTGKPATGREKVAGAKRIACDTGEYAVEWSVTRSGYGTLTGTLHWNSSCEQYRTAFASNHGQQR
;
A
#
# COMPACT_ATOMS: atom_id res chain seq x y z
N MET A 1 5.13 -74.99 22.26
CA MET A 1 3.94 -74.69 21.42
C MET A 1 3.75 -73.18 21.40
N LYS A 2 4.28 -72.46 20.40
CA LYS A 2 3.60 -72.07 19.14
C LYS A 2 2.32 -71.24 19.34
N ARG A 3 2.46 -69.91 19.24
CA ARG A 3 1.72 -68.96 18.36
C ARG A 3 1.99 -67.52 18.83
N THR A 4 3.11 -66.89 18.44
CA THR A 4 3.21 -65.92 17.32
C THR A 4 1.98 -65.01 17.14
N ARG A 5 2.14 -63.72 17.50
CA ARG A 5 1.82 -62.60 16.60
C ARG A 5 2.93 -61.55 16.67
N ILE A 6 3.52 -61.36 15.50
CA ILE A 6 4.53 -60.37 15.12
C ILE A 6 3.79 -59.27 14.37
N ALA A 7 4.07 -58.02 14.70
CA ALA A 7 4.05 -56.87 13.79
C ALA A 7 5.15 -55.93 14.34
N ALA A 8 6.40 -56.11 13.93
CA ALA A 8 7.03 -55.59 12.71
C ALA A 8 7.15 -54.06 12.72
N LEU A 9 8.40 -53.64 12.97
CA LEU A 9 8.95 -52.31 12.76
C LEU A 9 8.72 -51.78 11.35
N ALA A 10 8.51 -50.48 11.24
CA ALA A 10 9.12 -49.67 10.19
C ALA A 10 9.38 -48.26 10.73
N LEU A 11 10.64 -48.02 11.13
CA LEU A 11 11.24 -46.69 11.06
C LEU A 11 11.28 -46.31 9.57
N ALA A 12 10.61 -45.23 9.18
CA ALA A 12 10.87 -44.57 7.92
C ALA A 12 10.95 -43.07 8.18
N ALA A 13 12.19 -42.57 8.09
CA ALA A 13 12.52 -41.17 8.11
C ALA A 13 11.79 -40.44 6.97
N ALA A 14 10.95 -39.47 7.34
CA ALA A 14 10.57 -38.40 6.42
C ALA A 14 11.40 -37.16 6.80
N ALA A 15 12.64 -37.15 6.30
CA ALA A 15 13.38 -35.91 6.13
C ALA A 15 12.71 -35.13 4.99
N ALA A 16 11.70 -34.32 5.34
CA ALA A 16 11.18 -33.30 4.44
C ALA A 16 11.93 -32.00 4.72
N ALA A 17 12.99 -31.82 3.94
CA ALA A 17 13.66 -30.59 3.59
C ALA A 17 13.34 -29.37 4.46
N LEU A 18 14.33 -28.98 5.27
CA LEU A 18 14.64 -27.58 5.56
C LEU A 18 14.74 -26.83 4.22
N ALA A 19 13.62 -26.34 3.71
CA ALA A 19 13.65 -25.19 2.85
C ALA A 19 14.05 -24.02 3.75
N PRO A 20 15.18 -23.34 3.52
CA PRO A 20 15.37 -22.03 4.11
C PRO A 20 14.28 -21.17 3.47
N VAL A 21 13.16 -20.99 4.17
CA VAL A 21 12.28 -19.86 3.93
C VAL A 21 13.11 -18.64 4.29
N LEU A 22 13.92 -18.19 3.32
CA LEU A 22 14.46 -16.85 3.24
C LEU A 22 13.28 -15.92 3.00
N GLY A 23 12.54 -15.73 4.08
CA GLY A 23 11.36 -14.90 4.19
C GLY A 23 11.20 -14.58 5.66
N GLN A 24 12.29 -14.17 6.31
CA GLN A 24 12.16 -13.41 7.55
C GLN A 24 11.31 -12.19 7.22
N PRO A 25 10.10 -12.03 7.78
CA PRO A 25 9.58 -10.69 7.92
C PRO A 25 10.60 -9.99 8.82
N ALA A 26 11.32 -9.02 8.27
CA ALA A 26 12.15 -8.16 9.09
C ALA A 26 11.24 -7.55 10.17
N THR A 27 11.35 -8.05 11.39
CA THR A 27 10.86 -7.36 12.59
C THR A 27 11.69 -6.10 12.70
N ALA A 28 11.20 -5.04 12.06
CA ALA A 28 11.75 -3.71 12.19
C ALA A 28 11.52 -3.26 13.64
N ALA A 29 12.63 -3.07 14.34
CA ALA A 29 12.68 -2.49 15.67
C ALA A 29 11.98 -1.13 15.70
N GLU A 30 11.28 -0.88 16.81
CA GLU A 30 10.69 0.41 17.16
C GLU A 30 11.76 1.50 17.15
N THR A 31 11.73 2.33 16.11
CA THR A 31 12.48 3.58 16.02
C THR A 31 11.48 4.72 15.86
N PRO A 32 11.68 5.89 16.49
CA PRO A 32 10.67 6.96 16.59
C PRO A 32 10.45 7.76 15.29
N TYR A 33 10.80 7.21 14.13
CA TYR A 33 10.43 7.75 12.82
C TYR A 33 9.98 6.63 11.89
N LEU A 34 8.92 5.92 12.30
CA LEU A 34 8.02 5.27 11.36
C LEU A 34 6.89 6.25 11.08
N GLN A 35 7.15 7.31 10.30
CA GLN A 35 6.04 7.82 9.50
C GLN A 35 5.59 6.63 8.67
N ASP A 36 4.37 6.19 8.91
CA ASP A 36 3.62 5.47 7.91
C ASP A 36 3.74 6.29 6.61
N PRO A 37 4.47 5.83 5.58
CA PRO A 37 4.58 6.57 4.33
C PRO A 37 3.20 6.66 3.66
N ALA A 38 2.21 5.94 4.18
CA ALA A 38 0.82 6.19 3.93
C ALA A 38 0.35 7.48 4.63
N GLY A 39 0.69 8.61 4.02
CA GLY A 39 -0.12 9.80 4.14
C GLY A 39 -1.58 9.41 3.87
N GLY A 40 -2.43 9.67 4.83
CA GLY A 40 -3.83 9.31 4.77
C GLY A 40 -4.64 10.32 5.55
N GLU A 41 -5.87 10.54 5.12
CA GLU A 41 -6.75 11.42 5.87
C GLU A 41 -7.11 10.77 7.21
N LYS A 42 -6.98 11.54 8.30
CA LYS A 42 -7.22 11.04 9.67
C LYS A 42 -8.70 10.72 9.95
N GLY A 43 -9.61 11.18 9.09
CA GLY A 43 -11.04 10.91 9.16
C GLY A 43 -11.67 10.93 7.78
N MET A 44 -12.94 10.50 7.68
CA MET A 44 -13.70 10.61 6.45
C MET A 44 -14.10 12.07 6.19
N LYS A 45 -13.78 12.58 5.00
CA LYS A 45 -14.45 13.78 4.48
C LYS A 45 -15.87 13.43 4.08
N SER A 46 -16.76 14.40 4.19
CA SER A 46 -18.16 14.22 3.82
C SER A 46 -18.69 15.39 3.04
N MET A 47 -19.61 15.11 2.12
CA MET A 47 -20.34 16.10 1.36
C MET A 47 -21.80 15.63 1.21
N TRP A 48 -22.73 16.56 1.41
CA TRP A 48 -24.11 16.38 1.00
C TRP A 48 -24.28 16.80 -0.46
N THR A 49 -25.08 16.07 -1.21
CA THR A 49 -25.50 16.45 -2.56
C THR A 49 -26.38 17.69 -2.53
N LYS A 50 -26.54 18.32 -3.70
CA LYS A 50 -27.31 19.58 -3.83
C LYS A 50 -28.78 19.45 -3.42
N ASP A 51 -29.38 18.28 -3.61
CA ASP A 51 -30.75 17.99 -3.15
C ASP A 51 -30.85 17.75 -1.64
N GLU A 52 -29.70 17.63 -0.95
CA GLU A 52 -29.57 17.31 0.47
C GLU A 52 -30.19 15.96 0.87
N MET A 53 -30.46 15.13 -0.11
CA MET A 53 -31.01 13.79 0.08
C MET A 53 -29.91 12.75 0.14
N HIS A 54 -28.73 13.02 -0.41
CA HIS A 54 -27.66 12.05 -0.47
C HIS A 54 -26.39 12.57 0.19
N LYS A 55 -25.68 11.70 0.89
CA LYS A 55 -24.39 11.98 1.49
C LYS A 55 -23.35 11.06 0.91
N VAL A 56 -22.21 11.64 0.54
CA VAL A 56 -21.00 10.91 0.12
C VAL A 56 -19.93 11.19 1.16
N GLU A 57 -19.40 10.13 1.73
CA GLU A 57 -18.26 10.15 2.63
C GLU A 57 -17.10 9.41 1.98
N GLY A 58 -15.89 9.93 2.13
CA GLY A 58 -14.69 9.39 1.50
C GLY A 58 -13.46 9.58 2.38
N GLN A 59 -12.58 8.60 2.34
CA GLN A 59 -11.25 8.67 2.93
C GLN A 59 -10.26 8.14 1.91
N PHE A 60 -9.08 8.75 1.89
CA PHE A 60 -8.01 8.39 0.99
C PHE A 60 -6.73 8.06 1.75
N ARG A 61 -6.01 7.05 1.25
CA ARG A 61 -4.69 6.66 1.73
C ARG A 61 -3.75 6.36 0.56
N LEU A 62 -2.59 6.98 0.57
CA LEU A 62 -1.51 6.68 -0.37
C LEU A 62 -0.68 5.51 0.15
N TYR A 63 -0.13 4.67 -0.71
CA TYR A 63 0.85 3.64 -0.35
C TYR A 63 2.03 3.74 -1.32
N PRO A 64 3.09 4.51 -1.03
CA PRO A 64 4.14 4.84 -2.00
C PRO A 64 4.93 3.66 -2.54
N GLY A 65 5.18 2.62 -1.73
CA GLY A 65 5.83 1.36 -2.11
C GLY A 65 7.22 1.50 -2.76
N VAL A 66 8.30 1.23 -2.03
CA VAL A 66 9.66 1.30 -2.60
C VAL A 66 9.94 0.12 -3.54
N GLN A 67 10.64 0.38 -4.64
CA GLN A 67 11.10 -0.59 -5.63
C GLN A 67 12.60 -0.40 -5.89
N TYR A 68 13.35 -1.49 -5.95
CA TYR A 68 14.78 -1.49 -6.24
C TYR A 68 15.22 -2.83 -6.85
N LYS A 69 16.35 -2.82 -7.54
CA LYS A 69 17.09 -4.02 -7.95
C LYS A 69 18.16 -4.34 -6.92
N THR A 70 18.66 -5.57 -6.94
CA THR A 70 19.85 -5.97 -6.18
C THR A 70 21.08 -5.98 -7.07
N VAL A 71 22.23 -5.79 -6.44
CA VAL A 71 23.56 -5.93 -7.03
C VAL A 71 24.40 -6.84 -6.13
N THR A 72 25.29 -7.58 -6.76
CA THR A 72 26.30 -8.37 -6.05
C THR A 72 27.29 -7.43 -5.37
N ARG A 73 27.59 -7.70 -4.10
CA ARG A 73 28.62 -7.01 -3.30
C ARG A 73 29.50 -8.03 -2.60
N PRO A 74 30.74 -7.65 -2.25
CA PRO A 74 31.57 -8.47 -1.37
C PRO A 74 30.85 -8.78 -0.06
N GLY A 75 31.13 -9.97 0.46
CA GLY A 75 30.67 -10.48 1.72
C GLY A 75 31.20 -9.67 2.91
N PRO A 76 30.80 -10.04 4.14
CA PRO A 76 31.35 -9.42 5.33
C PRO A 76 32.87 -9.62 5.40
N GLN A 77 33.59 -8.74 6.10
CA GLN A 77 35.06 -8.81 6.18
C GLN A 77 35.58 -10.16 6.70
N ALA A 78 34.81 -10.84 7.56
CA ALA A 78 35.14 -12.17 8.07
C ALA A 78 34.99 -13.31 7.03
N ALA A 79 34.42 -13.01 5.86
CA ALA A 79 34.16 -13.97 4.78
C ALA A 79 34.24 -13.25 3.41
N PRO A 80 35.43 -12.75 3.02
CA PRO A 80 35.60 -11.90 1.82
C PRO A 80 35.35 -12.64 0.51
N ASP A 81 35.49 -13.97 0.52
CA ASP A 81 35.26 -14.84 -0.64
C ASP A 81 33.76 -15.10 -0.92
N PHE A 82 32.87 -14.68 -0.02
CA PHE A 82 31.43 -14.81 -0.22
C PHE A 82 30.88 -13.59 -0.93
N GLU A 83 29.96 -13.79 -1.85
CA GLU A 83 29.18 -12.73 -2.46
C GLU A 83 27.82 -12.60 -1.79
N ARG A 84 27.32 -11.37 -1.65
CA ARG A 84 25.96 -11.09 -1.15
C ARG A 84 25.18 -10.26 -2.14
N GLN A 85 23.88 -10.52 -2.24
CA GLN A 85 22.94 -9.64 -2.92
C GLN A 85 22.55 -8.49 -1.99
N ALA A 86 22.76 -7.27 -2.45
CA ALA A 86 22.42 -6.06 -1.70
C ALA A 86 21.57 -5.13 -2.58
N PRO A 87 20.62 -4.37 -2.00
CA PRO A 87 19.87 -3.37 -2.75
C PRO A 87 20.78 -2.35 -3.46
N ASP A 88 20.46 -2.00 -4.70
CA ASP A 88 21.15 -0.96 -5.45
C ASP A 88 20.46 0.41 -5.25
N PRO A 89 21.07 1.36 -4.54
CA PRO A 89 20.49 2.68 -4.33
C PRO A 89 20.26 3.45 -5.64
N LYS A 90 20.96 3.11 -6.73
CA LYS A 90 20.78 3.76 -8.05
C LYS A 90 19.48 3.37 -8.74
N THR A 91 18.83 2.30 -8.29
CA THR A 91 17.60 1.78 -8.92
C THR A 91 16.34 2.07 -8.11
N LEU A 92 16.49 2.81 -7.01
CA LEU A 92 15.41 3.21 -6.12
C LEU A 92 14.34 4.01 -6.86
N ALA A 93 13.09 3.58 -6.71
CA ALA A 93 11.91 4.28 -7.19
C ALA A 93 10.72 4.00 -6.26
N TRP A 94 9.71 4.83 -6.34
CA TRP A 94 8.40 4.56 -5.74
C TRP A 94 7.46 3.93 -6.76
N LEU A 95 6.60 3.03 -6.33
CA LEU A 95 5.49 2.50 -7.12
C LEU A 95 4.21 2.63 -6.28
N PRO A 96 3.55 3.80 -6.36
CA PRO A 96 2.43 4.10 -5.48
C PRO A 96 1.22 3.21 -5.79
N SER A 97 0.46 2.90 -4.75
CA SER A 97 -0.91 2.41 -4.82
C SER A 97 -1.81 3.27 -3.96
N TYR A 98 -3.11 3.24 -4.24
CA TYR A 98 -4.07 4.23 -3.74
C TYR A 98 -5.26 3.50 -3.16
N GLU A 99 -5.62 3.79 -1.93
CA GLU A 99 -6.80 3.19 -1.30
C GLU A 99 -7.86 4.24 -1.05
N PHE A 100 -9.06 3.90 -1.49
CA PHE A 100 -10.25 4.70 -1.34
C PHE A 100 -11.18 3.93 -0.41
N ALA A 101 -11.65 4.59 0.65
CA ALA A 101 -12.78 4.13 1.42
C ALA A 101 -13.95 5.07 1.17
N TRP A 102 -15.16 4.52 1.07
CA TRP A 102 -16.36 5.30 0.85
C TRP A 102 -17.49 4.83 1.75
N SER A 103 -18.42 5.75 1.97
CA SER A 103 -19.71 5.50 2.57
C SER A 103 -20.73 6.42 1.89
N VAL A 104 -21.71 5.82 1.23
CA VAL A 104 -22.82 6.53 0.60
C VAL A 104 -24.08 6.29 1.40
N SER A 105 -24.87 7.34 1.61
CA SER A 105 -26.13 7.21 2.33
C SER A 105 -27.23 8.06 1.73
N ASP A 106 -28.44 7.55 1.76
CA ASP A 106 -29.65 8.19 1.26
C ASP A 106 -30.56 8.59 2.41
N SER A 107 -31.12 9.79 2.36
CA SER A 107 -32.08 10.30 3.34
C SER A 107 -33.47 9.80 2.98
N THR A 108 -34.20 9.23 3.93
CA THR A 108 -35.48 8.53 3.63
C THR A 108 -36.74 9.32 3.97
N VAL A 109 -36.67 10.33 4.82
CA VAL A 109 -37.88 11.00 5.35
C VAL A 109 -37.78 12.52 5.32
N LEU A 110 -36.67 13.07 5.80
CA LEU A 110 -36.38 14.50 5.81
C LEU A 110 -34.92 14.71 5.41
N LYS A 111 -34.67 15.81 4.71
CA LYS A 111 -33.31 16.23 4.30
C LYS A 111 -32.37 16.17 5.50
N LYS A 112 -31.25 15.46 5.35
CA LYS A 112 -30.20 15.31 6.36
C LYS A 112 -30.61 14.69 7.71
N ALA A 113 -31.79 14.10 7.86
CA ALA A 113 -32.28 13.66 9.18
C ALA A 113 -32.09 12.16 9.46
N VAL A 114 -32.54 11.29 8.55
CA VAL A 114 -32.46 9.83 8.69
C VAL A 114 -31.83 9.26 7.45
N THR A 115 -30.61 8.72 7.59
CA THR A 115 -29.87 8.15 6.46
C THR A 115 -29.79 6.64 6.54
N VAL A 116 -29.92 5.98 5.40
CA VAL A 116 -29.69 4.53 5.23
C VAL A 116 -28.49 4.32 4.32
N LYS A 117 -27.70 3.30 4.64
CA LYS A 117 -26.50 2.89 3.89
C LYS A 117 -26.74 1.53 3.24
N GLU A 118 -27.72 1.48 2.34
CA GLU A 118 -28.16 0.25 1.70
C GLU A 118 -27.97 0.29 0.18
N GLY A 119 -27.96 -0.89 -0.43
CA GLY A 119 -27.90 -1.05 -1.88
C GLY A 119 -26.49 -1.00 -2.48
N SER A 120 -26.45 -1.13 -3.81
CA SER A 120 -25.24 -1.02 -4.61
C SER A 120 -25.26 0.28 -5.40
N HIS A 121 -24.17 1.02 -5.36
CA HIS A 121 -24.08 2.35 -5.98
C HIS A 121 -22.93 2.39 -6.98
N PRO A 122 -23.10 3.02 -8.16
CA PRO A 122 -22.00 3.22 -9.08
C PRO A 122 -21.03 4.28 -8.51
N ILE A 123 -19.86 3.81 -8.07
CA ILE A 123 -18.80 4.66 -7.53
C ILE A 123 -17.65 4.77 -8.52
N VAL A 124 -17.15 5.98 -8.75
CA VAL A 124 -15.93 6.20 -9.50
C VAL A 124 -14.88 6.78 -8.56
N VAL A 125 -13.72 6.13 -8.50
CA VAL A 125 -12.57 6.61 -7.73
C VAL A 125 -11.49 7.10 -8.68
N ARG A 126 -10.83 8.19 -8.31
CA ARG A 126 -9.73 8.77 -9.10
C ARG A 126 -8.64 9.28 -8.15
N ALA A 127 -7.39 9.07 -8.51
CA ALA A 127 -6.26 9.76 -7.91
C ALA A 127 -5.32 10.26 -9.01
N VAL A 128 -4.82 11.48 -8.84
CA VAL A 128 -3.86 12.13 -9.72
C VAL A 128 -2.68 12.54 -8.88
N LEU A 129 -1.52 12.03 -9.24
CA LEU A 129 -0.27 12.48 -8.66
C LEU A 129 0.26 13.65 -9.49
N ARG A 130 0.54 14.77 -8.83
CA ARG A 130 1.12 15.97 -9.41
C ARG A 130 2.44 16.32 -8.73
N THR A 131 3.35 16.92 -9.48
CA THR A 131 4.56 17.56 -8.93
C THR A 131 4.19 18.85 -8.18
N ALA A 132 5.13 19.42 -7.43
CA ALA A 132 4.99 20.75 -6.81
C ALA A 132 4.60 21.87 -7.80
N LYS A 133 4.95 21.74 -9.09
CA LYS A 133 4.57 22.70 -10.14
C LYS A 133 3.16 22.46 -10.70
N GLY A 134 2.42 21.49 -10.16
CA GLY A 134 1.09 21.09 -10.62
C GLY A 134 1.07 20.18 -11.85
N THR A 135 2.24 19.79 -12.38
CA THR A 135 2.32 18.90 -13.54
C THR A 135 1.85 17.50 -13.16
N GLU A 136 0.88 16.97 -13.90
CA GLU A 136 0.43 15.59 -13.73
C GLU A 136 1.53 14.60 -14.13
N VAL A 137 1.86 13.69 -13.22
CA VAL A 137 2.84 12.64 -13.49
C VAL A 137 2.18 11.28 -13.66
N ALA A 138 1.10 11.00 -12.94
CA ALA A 138 0.37 9.74 -13.01
C ALA A 138 -1.08 9.95 -12.62
N GLN A 139 -1.96 9.15 -13.18
CA GLN A 139 -3.37 9.10 -12.81
C GLN A 139 -3.85 7.66 -12.74
N VAL A 140 -4.75 7.39 -11.80
CA VAL A 140 -5.61 6.22 -11.81
C VAL A 140 -7.07 6.66 -11.80
N ARG A 141 -7.91 5.92 -12.52
CA ARG A 141 -9.36 6.03 -12.48
C ARG A 141 -9.93 4.62 -12.51
N ARG A 142 -10.86 4.32 -11.61
CA ARG A 142 -11.55 3.03 -11.59
C ARG A 142 -13.04 3.25 -11.36
N GLU A 143 -13.84 2.59 -12.19
CA GLU A 143 -15.28 2.51 -12.00
C GLU A 143 -15.59 1.23 -11.22
N LEU A 144 -16.32 1.39 -10.12
CA LEU A 144 -16.63 0.37 -9.15
C LEU A 144 -18.14 0.11 -9.22
N THR A 145 -18.56 -0.71 -10.18
CA THR A 145 -19.95 -1.09 -10.37
C THR A 145 -20.34 -2.22 -9.42
N GLY A 146 -21.59 -2.23 -8.96
CA GLY A 146 -22.11 -3.29 -8.08
C GLY A 146 -21.47 -3.35 -6.68
N LYS A 147 -20.76 -2.31 -6.25
CA LYS A 147 -20.18 -2.26 -4.90
C LYS A 147 -21.22 -1.80 -3.87
N PRO A 148 -21.13 -2.30 -2.63
CA PRO A 148 -21.99 -1.87 -1.54
C PRO A 148 -21.83 -0.38 -1.21
N ALA A 149 -22.85 0.18 -0.56
CA ALA A 149 -22.88 1.57 -0.08
C ALA A 149 -21.69 1.93 0.84
N THR A 150 -21.08 0.97 1.52
CA THR A 150 -19.84 1.17 2.27
C THR A 150 -18.77 0.22 1.75
N GLY A 151 -17.55 0.71 1.59
CA GLY A 151 -16.49 -0.15 1.07
C GLY A 151 -15.12 0.50 1.07
N ARG A 152 -14.14 -0.32 0.69
CA ARG A 152 -12.75 0.08 0.52
C ARG A 152 -12.16 -0.66 -0.68
N GLU A 153 -11.38 0.04 -1.49
CA GLU A 153 -10.72 -0.53 -2.66
C GLU A 153 -9.31 0.03 -2.78
N LYS A 154 -8.34 -0.85 -2.95
CA LYS A 154 -6.95 -0.49 -3.25
C LYS A 154 -6.70 -0.63 -4.75
N VAL A 155 -6.28 0.46 -5.37
CA VAL A 155 -5.99 0.58 -6.80
C VAL A 155 -4.48 0.75 -6.98
N ALA A 156 -3.87 -0.15 -7.75
CA ALA A 156 -2.45 -0.04 -8.07
C ALA A 156 -2.19 1.18 -8.98
N GLY A 157 -1.13 1.94 -8.70
CA GLY A 157 -0.59 2.90 -9.63
C GLY A 157 0.20 2.18 -10.73
N ALA A 158 0.19 2.75 -11.93
CA ALA A 158 0.85 2.15 -13.10
C ALA A 158 2.26 2.72 -13.36
N LYS A 159 2.67 3.76 -12.63
CA LYS A 159 3.88 4.52 -12.93
C LYS A 159 4.85 4.53 -11.76
N ARG A 160 6.11 4.24 -12.07
CA ARG A 160 7.22 4.44 -11.14
C ARG A 160 7.52 5.93 -11.00
N ILE A 161 7.65 6.40 -9.78
CA ILE A 161 8.00 7.77 -9.45
C ILE A 161 9.44 7.80 -8.98
N ALA A 162 10.17 8.83 -9.39
CA ALA A 162 11.55 9.00 -8.98
C ALA A 162 11.62 9.07 -7.45
N CYS A 163 12.63 8.41 -6.91
CA CYS A 163 12.99 8.48 -5.51
C CYS A 163 13.87 9.72 -5.33
N ASP A 164 13.26 10.91 -5.39
CA ASP A 164 13.91 12.22 -5.37
C ASP A 164 13.53 13.02 -4.11
N THR A 165 13.99 14.25 -3.95
CA THR A 165 13.58 15.15 -2.85
C THR A 165 12.36 15.99 -3.23
N GLY A 166 11.47 15.46 -4.06
CA GLY A 166 10.34 16.19 -4.61
C GLY A 166 9.15 16.27 -3.66
N GLU A 167 8.52 17.44 -3.61
CA GLU A 167 7.16 17.54 -3.08
C GLU A 167 6.16 17.16 -4.16
N TYR A 168 5.24 16.27 -3.81
CA TYR A 168 4.14 15.83 -4.65
C TYR A 168 2.82 16.08 -3.94
N ALA A 169 1.75 16.16 -4.74
CA ALA A 169 0.39 16.18 -4.25
C ALA A 169 -0.42 15.10 -4.95
N VAL A 170 -1.23 14.37 -4.19
CA VAL A 170 -2.23 13.46 -4.73
C VAL A 170 -3.59 14.12 -4.60
N GLU A 171 -4.14 14.56 -5.72
CA GLU A 171 -5.54 14.94 -5.82
C GLU A 171 -6.37 13.68 -5.96
N TRP A 172 -7.32 13.46 -5.07
CA TRP A 172 -8.15 12.27 -5.07
C TRP A 172 -9.63 12.67 -5.13
N SER A 173 -10.46 11.78 -5.68
CA SER A 173 -11.90 11.96 -5.68
C SER A 173 -12.65 10.64 -5.54
N VAL A 174 -13.81 10.72 -4.89
CA VAL A 174 -14.84 9.68 -4.84
C VAL A 174 -16.12 10.29 -5.41
N THR A 175 -16.56 9.75 -6.54
CA THR A 175 -17.75 10.21 -7.25
C THR A 175 -18.85 9.17 -7.09
N ARG A 176 -20.04 9.61 -6.66
CA ARG A 176 -21.27 8.85 -6.83
C ARG A 176 -21.91 9.31 -8.13
N SER A 177 -21.94 8.44 -9.14
CA SER A 177 -22.44 8.79 -10.48
C SER A 177 -23.89 9.28 -10.42
N GLY A 178 -24.18 10.41 -11.07
CA GLY A 178 -25.49 11.05 -11.08
C GLY A 178 -25.74 12.03 -9.93
N TYR A 179 -24.86 12.10 -8.93
CA TYR A 179 -25.13 12.84 -7.69
C TYR A 179 -24.07 13.87 -7.32
N GLY A 180 -22.79 13.47 -7.29
CA GLY A 180 -21.74 14.39 -6.90
C GLY A 180 -20.37 13.75 -6.73
N THR A 181 -19.36 14.61 -6.63
CA THR A 181 -17.96 14.23 -6.47
C THR A 181 -17.40 14.86 -5.21
N LEU A 182 -16.94 14.02 -4.28
CA LEU A 182 -16.13 14.43 -3.14
C LEU A 182 -14.67 14.43 -3.57
N THR A 183 -13.93 15.49 -3.25
CA THR A 183 -12.51 15.63 -3.58
C THR A 183 -11.65 15.87 -2.34
N GLY A 184 -10.35 15.61 -2.48
CA GLY A 184 -9.35 16.01 -1.51
C GLY A 184 -7.96 16.03 -2.11
N THR A 185 -7.02 16.55 -1.34
CA THR A 185 -5.61 16.62 -1.71
C THR A 185 -4.78 16.11 -0.55
N LEU A 186 -3.83 15.23 -0.84
CA LEU A 186 -2.84 14.72 0.10
C LEU A 186 -1.44 15.13 -0.39
N HIS A 187 -0.71 15.89 0.42
CA HIS A 187 0.70 16.17 0.14
C HIS A 187 1.58 14.99 0.54
N TRP A 188 2.59 14.70 -0.27
CA TRP A 188 3.53 13.61 -0.06
C TRP A 188 4.94 14.06 -0.43
N ASN A 189 5.91 13.78 0.45
CA ASN A 189 7.32 13.97 0.20
C ASN A 189 7.93 12.67 -0.31
N SER A 190 8.45 12.66 -1.53
CA SER A 190 9.06 11.48 -2.17
C SER A 190 10.51 11.22 -1.71
N SER A 191 11.05 12.01 -0.77
CA SER A 191 12.40 11.82 -0.25
C SER A 191 12.59 10.39 0.23
N CYS A 192 13.67 9.79 -0.26
CA CYS A 192 14.07 8.45 0.11
C CYS A 192 15.51 8.39 0.60
N GLU A 193 15.99 9.49 1.17
CA GLU A 193 17.30 9.59 1.79
C GLU A 193 17.51 8.48 2.82
N GLN A 194 16.49 8.13 3.61
CA GLN A 194 16.54 7.01 4.54
C GLN A 194 16.86 5.68 3.84
N TYR A 195 16.21 5.39 2.70
CA TYR A 195 16.48 4.18 1.91
C TYR A 195 17.85 4.23 1.24
N ARG A 196 18.27 5.39 0.72
CA ARG A 196 19.61 5.57 0.13
C ARG A 196 20.71 5.32 1.15
N THR A 197 20.54 5.84 2.37
CA THR A 197 21.46 5.61 3.49
C THR A 197 21.51 4.13 3.86
N ALA A 198 20.35 3.49 4.03
CA ALA A 198 20.27 2.06 4.34
C ALA A 198 20.90 1.18 3.25
N PHE A 199 20.87 1.60 1.99
CA PHE A 199 21.38 0.83 0.84
C PHE A 199 22.83 1.19 0.47
N ALA A 200 23.43 2.15 1.16
CA ALA A 200 24.81 2.57 0.92
C ALA A 200 25.79 1.39 1.09
N SER A 201 26.91 1.42 0.37
CA SER A 201 27.91 0.35 0.35
C SER A 201 28.46 0.00 1.73
N ASN A 202 28.57 1.01 2.59
CA ASN A 202 29.24 0.93 3.89
C ASN A 202 28.25 0.77 5.06
N HIS A 203 26.95 0.77 4.79
CA HIS A 203 25.94 0.67 5.84
C HIS A 203 25.95 -0.75 6.43
N GLY A 204 26.14 -0.86 7.75
CA GLY A 204 26.19 -2.15 8.46
C GLY A 204 27.54 -2.88 8.41
N GLN A 205 28.63 -2.23 7.97
CA GLN A 205 29.97 -2.76 8.24
C GLN A 205 30.24 -2.63 9.74
N GLN A 206 30.10 -3.73 10.48
CA GLN A 206 30.72 -3.86 11.79
C GLN A 206 32.23 -3.80 11.59
N ARG A 207 32.87 -2.81 12.20
CA ARG A 207 34.34 -2.74 12.32
C ARG A 207 34.85 -3.84 13.22
#